data_AF-A0A7W6XU96-F1
#
_entry.id   AF-A0A7W6XU96-F1
#
_cell.length_a   1.000
_cell.length_b   1.000
_cell.length_c   1.000
_cell.angle_alpha   90.00
_cell.angle_beta   90.00
_cell.angle_gamma   90.00
#
_symmetry.space_group_name_H-M   'P 1'
#
loop_
_entity.id
_entity.type
_entity.pdbx_description
1 polymer ?
#
loop_
_entity_poly.entity_id
_entity_poly.type
_entity_poly.pdbx_seq_one_letter_code
_entity_poly.pdbx_strand_id
1 'polypeptide(L)'
;MDESRAVAIATVIETWGSAPRPVGSHLVVDADGNFEGSVSGGCVEGAVVTAALDVIAGGAAQMLEFGVTDETAWRLGLSCGGRIRVYVERLD
;
A
#
# COMPACT_ATOMS: atom_id res chain seq x y z
N MET A 1 21.80 14.12 -8.43
CA MET A 1 20.63 13.86 -7.56
C MET A 1 19.64 14.92 -7.96
N ASP A 2 18.65 14.53 -8.75
CA ASP A 2 17.73 15.47 -9.40
C ASP A 2 16.62 15.83 -8.40
N GLU A 3 16.69 17.06 -7.90
CA GLU A 3 15.91 17.61 -6.78
C GLU A 3 14.49 18.04 -7.21
N SER A 4 13.82 17.31 -8.11
CA SER A 4 12.47 17.68 -8.59
C SER A 4 11.64 16.50 -9.10
N ARG A 5 11.92 15.26 -8.67
CA ARG A 5 11.04 14.15 -9.02
C ARG A 5 9.86 14.10 -8.06
N ALA A 6 8.66 14.29 -8.60
CA ALA A 6 7.44 14.09 -7.83
C ALA A 6 7.35 12.62 -7.43
N VAL A 7 7.22 12.38 -6.14
CA VAL A 7 7.16 11.04 -5.55
C VAL A 7 6.00 10.99 -4.55
N ALA A 8 5.47 9.80 -4.34
CA ALA A 8 4.48 9.52 -3.31
C ALA A 8 4.99 8.40 -2.40
N ILE A 9 4.62 8.48 -1.13
CA ILE A 9 4.90 7.47 -0.13
C ILE A 9 3.61 6.77 0.25
N ALA A 10 3.67 5.44 0.25
CA ALA A 10 2.62 4.56 0.70
C ALA A 10 3.06 3.92 2.03
N THR A 11 2.32 4.20 3.10
CA THR A 11 2.65 3.78 4.46
C THR A 11 1.58 2.84 4.99
N VAL A 12 1.98 1.67 5.48
CA VAL A 12 1.08 0.80 6.24
C VAL A 12 0.80 1.48 7.58
N ILE A 13 -0.41 2.01 7.75
CA ILE A 13 -0.83 2.71 8.97
C ILE A 13 -1.54 1.78 9.96
N GLU A 14 -2.09 0.67 9.47
CA GLU A 14 -2.88 -0.24 10.29
C GLU A 14 -2.80 -1.67 9.73
N THR A 15 -2.78 -2.65 10.63
CA THR A 15 -2.75 -4.07 10.29
C THR A 15 -3.66 -4.85 11.23
N TRP A 16 -4.38 -5.84 10.71
CA TRP A 16 -5.20 -6.76 11.51
C TRP A 16 -4.87 -8.20 11.17
N GLY A 17 -4.99 -9.07 12.17
CA GLY A 17 -4.74 -10.50 12.01
C GLY A 17 -3.29 -10.79 11.61
N SER A 18 -3.11 -11.80 10.76
CA SER A 18 -1.80 -12.21 10.27
C SER A 18 -1.40 -11.41 9.01
N ALA A 19 -1.31 -10.10 9.14
CA ALA A 19 -0.88 -9.23 8.05
C ALA A 19 0.56 -9.56 7.61
N PRO A 20 0.87 -9.50 6.30
CA PRO A 20 2.18 -9.91 5.78
C PRO A 20 3.32 -8.93 6.12
N ARG A 21 2.99 -7.69 6.48
CA ARG A 21 3.94 -6.63 6.85
C ARG A 21 3.44 -5.83 8.06
N PRO A 22 4.34 -5.39 8.95
CA PRO A 22 3.97 -4.58 10.10
C PRO A 22 3.60 -3.14 9.70
N VAL A 23 2.87 -2.47 10.58
CA VAL A 23 2.67 -1.01 10.56
C VAL A 23 4.03 -0.30 10.48
N GLY A 24 4.09 0.76 9.68
CA GLY A 24 5.33 1.48 9.36
C GLY A 24 6.16 0.83 8.25
N SER A 25 5.60 -0.12 7.50
CA SER A 25 6.19 -0.53 6.22
C SER A 25 5.88 0.52 5.16
N HIS A 26 6.87 0.86 4.35
CA HIS A 26 6.78 1.92 3.36
C HIS A 26 7.05 1.38 1.96
N LEU A 27 6.39 2.00 0.98
CA LEU A 27 6.68 1.85 -0.43
C LEU A 27 6.67 3.25 -1.05
N VAL A 28 7.78 3.64 -1.66
CA VAL A 28 7.92 4.94 -2.33
C VAL A 28 7.72 4.71 -3.82
N VAL A 29 6.94 5.56 -4.48
CA VAL A 29 6.65 5.50 -5.91
C VAL A 29 7.03 6.83 -6.54
N ASP A 30 7.62 6.79 -7.72
CA ASP A 30 7.89 7.98 -8.52
C ASP A 30 6.88 8.21 -9.64
N ALA A 31 6.95 9.39 -10.26
CA ALA A 31 6.09 9.76 -11.38
C ALA A 31 6.22 8.86 -12.63
N ASP A 32 7.32 8.11 -12.76
CA ASP A 32 7.54 7.14 -13.84
C ASP A 32 6.97 5.75 -13.49
N GLY A 33 6.43 5.57 -12.28
CA GLY A 33 5.88 4.32 -11.76
C GLY A 33 6.92 3.35 -11.21
N ASN A 34 8.19 3.74 -11.09
CA ASN A 34 9.15 2.91 -10.35
C ASN A 34 8.88 3.04 -8.85
N PHE A 35 9.13 1.95 -8.13
CA PHE A 35 8.90 1.92 -6.69
C PHE A 35 10.01 1.19 -5.94
N GLU A 36 10.23 1.61 -4.70
CA GLU A 36 11.19 1.02 -3.77
C GLU A 36 10.51 0.71 -2.43
N GLY A 37 10.80 -0.44 -1.84
CA GLY A 37 10.15 -0.92 -0.63
C GLY A 37 8.98 -1.87 -0.89
N SER A 38 8.20 -2.16 0.16
CA SER A 38 7.08 -3.10 0.07
C SER A 38 6.14 -2.96 1.24
N VAL A 39 4.84 -2.92 0.95
CA VAL A 39 3.76 -2.88 1.95
C VAL A 39 3.09 -4.24 2.16
N SER A 40 3.30 -5.22 1.28
CA SER A 40 2.70 -6.56 1.42
C SER A 40 3.59 -7.74 1.01
N GLY A 41 4.49 -7.55 0.04
CA GLY A 41 5.35 -8.60 -0.51
C GLY A 41 4.98 -9.07 -1.92
N GLY A 42 4.05 -8.41 -2.62
CA GLY A 42 3.86 -8.58 -4.07
C GLY A 42 2.43 -8.47 -4.59
N CYS A 43 1.41 -8.78 -3.78
CA CYS A 43 0.04 -8.90 -4.29
C CYS A 43 -0.72 -7.57 -4.41
N VAL A 44 -0.40 -6.56 -3.59
CA VAL A 44 -1.16 -5.29 -3.53
C VAL A 44 -0.35 -4.08 -4.02
N GLU A 45 0.93 -4.28 -4.30
CA GLU A 45 1.87 -3.26 -4.76
C GLU A 45 1.38 -2.56 -6.03
N GLY A 46 0.81 -3.29 -7.00
CA GLY A 46 0.29 -2.68 -8.24
C GLY A 46 -0.86 -1.70 -8.01
N ALA A 47 -1.77 -2.02 -7.07
CA ALA A 47 -2.86 -1.12 -6.69
C ALA A 47 -2.33 0.14 -5.97
N VAL A 48 -1.32 -0.05 -5.12
CA VAL A 48 -0.66 1.05 -4.41
C VAL A 48 0.09 1.98 -5.37
N VAL A 49 0.82 1.43 -6.35
CA VAL A 49 1.48 2.22 -7.41
C VAL A 49 0.45 3.02 -8.22
N THR A 50 -0.68 2.42 -8.57
CA THR A 50 -1.73 3.11 -9.32
C THR A 50 -2.30 4.29 -8.54
N ALA A 51 -2.59 4.09 -7.25
CA ALA A 51 -3.02 5.18 -6.36
C ALA A 51 -1.94 6.25 -6.23
N ALA A 52 -0.68 5.87 -6.04
CA ALA A 52 0.43 6.80 -5.91
C ALA A 52 0.60 7.69 -7.14
N LEU A 53 0.46 7.14 -8.35
CA LEU A 53 0.48 7.91 -9.59
C LEU A 53 -0.66 8.93 -9.67
N ASP A 54 -1.85 8.58 -9.19
CA ASP A 54 -3.00 9.50 -9.12
C ASP A 54 -2.73 10.67 -8.16
N VAL A 55 -2.19 10.38 -6.96
CA VAL A 55 -1.82 11.42 -5.98
C VAL A 55 -0.70 12.31 -6.53
N ILE A 56 0.32 11.73 -7.18
CA ILE A 56 1.40 12.48 -7.83
C ILE A 56 0.87 13.43 -8.90
N ALA A 57 -0.10 12.97 -9.71
CA ALA A 57 -0.72 13.75 -10.79
C ALA A 57 -1.58 14.94 -10.31
N GLY A 58 -1.74 15.12 -8.99
CA GLY A 58 -2.54 16.19 -8.39
C GLY A 58 -3.81 15.70 -7.70
N GLY A 59 -3.97 14.39 -7.55
CA GLY A 59 -4.99 13.79 -6.70
C GLY A 59 -4.76 14.08 -5.21
N ALA A 60 -5.84 14.00 -4.42
CA ALA A 60 -5.72 14.06 -2.96
C ALA A 60 -5.14 12.76 -2.41
N ALA A 61 -4.50 12.83 -1.23
CA ALA A 61 -4.00 11.64 -0.54
C ALA A 61 -5.09 10.56 -0.39
N GLN A 62 -4.73 9.30 -0.66
CA GLN A 62 -5.65 8.18 -0.74
C GLN A 62 -5.43 7.20 0.42
N MET A 63 -6.51 6.60 0.89
CA MET A 63 -6.45 5.50 1.86
C MET A 63 -6.94 4.22 1.21
N LEU A 64 -6.05 3.25 1.13
CA LEU A 64 -6.32 1.94 0.54
C LEU A 64 -6.46 0.91 1.65
N GLU A 65 -7.43 0.02 1.49
CA GLU A 65 -7.66 -1.09 2.41
C GLU A 65 -7.57 -2.40 1.64
N PHE A 66 -6.70 -3.29 2.10
CA PHE A 66 -6.47 -4.59 1.48
C PHE A 66 -6.64 -5.69 2.51
N GLY A 67 -7.61 -6.57 2.31
CA GLY A 67 -7.85 -7.72 3.17
C GLY A 67 -8.60 -8.82 2.44
N VAL A 68 -8.44 -10.05 2.90
CA VAL A 68 -9.23 -11.18 2.40
C VAL A 68 -10.60 -11.13 3.05
N THR A 69 -11.57 -10.51 2.36
CA THR A 69 -12.98 -10.48 2.77
C THR A 69 -13.70 -11.74 2.30
N ASP A 70 -13.21 -12.92 2.68
CA ASP A 70 -14.00 -14.13 2.47
C ASP A 70 -14.52 -14.63 3.80
N GLU A 71 -15.71 -14.15 4.15
CA GLU A 71 -16.51 -14.59 5.31
C GLU A 71 -16.79 -16.11 5.29
N THR A 72 -16.46 -16.83 4.21
CA THR A 72 -16.58 -18.28 4.10
C THR A 72 -15.30 -19.03 4.52
N ALA A 73 -14.12 -18.40 4.45
CA ALA A 73 -12.83 -19.04 4.75
C ALA A 73 -12.60 -19.28 6.27
N TRP A 74 -13.33 -18.58 7.13
CA TRP A 74 -13.21 -18.70 8.59
C TRP A 74 -13.75 -20.05 9.13
N ARG A 75 -14.64 -20.73 8.39
CA ARG A 75 -15.23 -22.01 8.82
C ARG A 75 -14.30 -23.22 8.64
N LEU A 76 -13.18 -23.09 7.95
CA LEU A 76 -12.33 -24.22 7.54
C LEU A 76 -10.87 -24.16 8.02
N GLY A 77 -10.50 -23.22 8.91
CA GLY A 77 -9.20 -23.24 9.59
C GLY A 77 -7.99 -22.84 8.74
N LEU A 78 -8.17 -22.02 7.70
CA LEU A 78 -7.07 -21.50 6.87
C LEU A 78 -6.69 -20.08 7.32
N SER A 79 -5.56 -20.00 8.03
CA SER A 79 -5.14 -18.87 8.85
C SER A 79 -4.36 -17.77 8.11
N CYS A 80 -4.91 -17.22 7.01
CA CYS A 80 -4.38 -15.97 6.44
C CYS A 80 -5.44 -14.85 6.46
N GLY A 81 -6.10 -14.67 7.60
CA GLY A 81 -7.07 -13.59 7.87
C GLY A 81 -6.42 -12.23 8.15
N GLY A 82 -5.47 -11.82 7.31
CA GLY A 82 -4.76 -10.56 7.44
C GLY A 82 -5.43 -9.43 6.65
N ARG A 83 -5.46 -8.22 7.23
CA ARG A 83 -5.84 -6.98 6.54
C ARG A 83 -4.82 -5.89 6.82
N ILE A 84 -4.56 -5.03 5.84
CA ILE A 84 -3.72 -3.85 5.98
C ILE A 84 -4.45 -2.61 5.47
N ARG A 85 -4.19 -1.46 6.09
CA ARG A 85 -4.51 -0.15 5.52
C ARG A 85 -3.24 0.58 5.17
N VAL A 86 -3.23 1.11 3.96
CA VAL A 86 -2.12 1.83 3.38
C VAL A 86 -2.57 3.25 3.09
N TYR A 87 -1.86 4.22 3.68
CA TYR A 87 -2.05 5.63 3.39
C TYR A 87 -1.06 6.06 2.32
N VAL A 88 -1.56 6.67 1.24
CA VAL A 88 -0.76 7.12 0.10
C VAL A 88 -0.84 8.63 0.04
N GLU A 89 0.30 9.28 0.18
CA GLU A 89 0.43 10.73 0.11
C GLU A 89 1.58 11.13 -0.81
N ARG A 90 1.48 12.30 -1.43
CA ARG A 90 2.57 12.88 -2.21
C ARG A 90 3.58 13.52 -1.26
N LEU A 91 4.87 13.36 -1.57
CA LEU A 91 5.94 14.10 -0.92
C LEU A 91 6.21 15.35 -1.77
N ASP A 92 6.01 16.51 -1.15
CA ASP A 92 6.29 17.84 -1.69
C ASP A 92 7.43 18.52 -0.94
#